data_AF-A0A6I1NNE6-F1
#
_entry.id   AF-A0A6I1NNE6-F1
#
_cell.length_a   1.000
_cell.length_b   1.000
_cell.length_c   1.000
_cell.angle_alpha   90.00
_cell.angle_beta   90.00
_cell.angle_gamma   90.00
#
_symmetry.space_group_name_H-M   'P 1'
#
loop_
_entity.id
_entity.type
_entity.pdbx_description
1 polymer ?
#
loop_
_entity_poly.entity_id
_entity_poly.type
_entity_poly.pdbx_seq_one_letter_code
_entity_poly.pdbx_strand_id
1 'polypeptide(L)'
;FTIPQALTGIYDHGAGTVVVINVLDPAVHKGSAKDETVTLDPATDSARLKYPAVANVVVKSADGATAYIAGQDYVLNAVYGKITRLKTGTVAIGAGLKVSYDYADPSKVTAADIIGAVNAAGNRTGIKALQDTYNKFGFFAKLLIAPGFCTQNTVAAEMAAMADKL
;
A
#
# COMPACT_ATOMS: atom_id res chain seq x y z
N PHE A 1 2.79 6.53 -3.21
CA PHE A 1 3.21 6.22 -1.82
C PHE A 1 4.20 7.28 -1.38
N THR A 2 4.03 7.87 -0.19
CA THR A 2 4.81 9.03 0.26
C THR A 2 6.07 8.66 1.05
N ILE A 3 6.06 7.51 1.75
CA ILE A 3 7.19 7.04 2.58
C ILE A 3 8.48 6.82 1.76
N PRO A 4 8.48 6.09 0.62
CA PRO A 4 9.71 5.87 -0.13
C PRO A 4 10.36 7.18 -0.60
N GLN A 5 9.56 8.15 -1.04
CA GLN A 5 10.05 9.47 -1.47
C GLN A 5 10.72 10.23 -0.31
N ALA A 6 10.12 10.18 0.88
CA ALA A 6 10.69 10.83 2.06
C ALA A 6 11.99 10.16 2.53
N LEU A 7 12.06 8.83 2.47
CA LEU A 7 13.27 8.09 2.82
C LEU A 7 14.42 8.43 1.87
N THR A 8 14.17 8.50 0.56
CA THR A 8 15.19 8.94 -0.41
C THR A 8 15.78 10.29 0.00
N GLY A 9 14.94 11.28 0.31
CA GLY A 9 15.43 12.61 0.73
C GLY A 9 16.18 12.60 2.06
N ILE A 10 15.76 11.81 3.05
CA ILE A 10 16.49 11.70 4.33
C ILE A 10 17.89 11.12 4.11
N TYR A 11 18.03 10.08 3.29
CA TYR A 11 19.31 9.41 3.07
C TYR A 11 20.34 10.30 2.35
N ASP A 12 19.90 11.31 1.60
CA ASP A 12 20.80 12.32 1.01
C ASP A 12 21.51 13.17 2.07
N HIS A 13 20.98 13.23 3.30
CA HIS A 13 21.56 13.99 4.43
C HIS A 13 22.49 13.16 5.33
N GLY A 14 22.79 11.92 4.94
CA GLY A 14 23.74 11.05 5.64
C GLY A 14 23.08 9.91 6.43
N ALA A 15 23.91 9.18 7.19
CA ALA A 15 23.44 8.03 7.95
C ALA A 15 22.59 8.46 9.15
N GLY A 16 21.41 7.84 9.29
CA GLY A 16 20.51 8.08 10.42
C GLY A 16 19.53 6.92 10.61
N THR A 17 19.02 6.78 11.83
CA THR A 17 17.97 5.81 12.16
C THR A 17 16.61 6.43 11.89
N VAL A 18 15.80 5.79 11.05
CA VAL A 18 14.46 6.27 10.71
C VAL A 18 13.40 5.33 11.30
N VAL A 19 12.46 5.90 12.05
CA VAL A 19 11.24 5.20 12.48
C VAL A 19 10.14 5.53 11.48
N VAL A 20 9.55 4.50 10.88
CA VAL A 20 8.47 4.65 9.90
C VAL A 20 7.17 4.16 10.51
N ILE A 21 6.15 5.03 10.50
CA ILE A 21 4.79 4.69 10.91
C ILE A 21 3.94 4.65 9.64
N ASN A 22 3.64 3.44 9.15
CA ASN A 22 2.70 3.28 8.05
C ASN A 22 1.27 3.28 8.60
N VAL A 23 0.48 4.27 8.18
CA VAL A 23 -0.95 4.36 8.56
C VAL A 23 -1.88 3.74 7.51
N LEU A 24 -1.37 3.45 6.30
CA LEU A 24 -2.16 2.83 5.26
C LEU A 24 -2.40 1.35 5.62
N ASP A 25 -3.65 1.05 5.92
CA ASP A 25 -4.21 -0.29 6.05
C ASP A 25 -4.98 -0.71 4.78
N PRO A 26 -4.52 -1.73 4.00
CA PRO A 26 -5.21 -2.22 2.81
C PRO A 26 -6.58 -2.87 3.07
N ALA A 27 -6.93 -3.22 4.31
CA ALA A 27 -8.26 -3.72 4.63
C ALA A 27 -9.31 -2.60 4.66
N VAL A 28 -8.90 -1.39 5.06
CA VAL A 28 -9.78 -0.22 5.27
C VAL A 28 -9.61 0.81 4.14
N HIS A 29 -8.37 1.18 3.83
CA HIS A 29 -8.00 2.17 2.81
C HIS A 29 -7.90 1.51 1.44
N LYS A 30 -9.04 1.01 0.93
CA LYS A 30 -9.09 0.30 -0.34
C LYS A 30 -10.10 0.85 -1.32
N GLY A 31 -9.75 0.83 -2.60
CA GLY A 31 -10.69 0.93 -3.71
C GLY A 31 -10.96 -0.45 -4.31
N SER A 32 -11.91 -0.50 -5.23
CA SER A 32 -12.21 -1.72 -6.00
C SER A 32 -12.25 -1.39 -7.48
N ALA A 33 -11.69 -2.27 -8.30
CA ALA A 33 -11.78 -2.24 -9.75
C ALA A 33 -12.58 -3.47 -10.19
N LYS A 34 -13.58 -3.26 -11.05
CA LYS A 34 -14.45 -4.31 -11.55
C LYS A 34 -14.25 -4.49 -13.05
N ASP A 35 -14.09 -5.74 -13.46
CA ASP A 35 -13.99 -6.18 -14.85
C ASP A 35 -12.99 -5.36 -15.68
N GLU A 36 -11.83 -5.03 -15.07
CA GLU A 36 -10.73 -4.39 -15.77
C GLU A 36 -10.28 -5.31 -16.90
N THR A 37 -10.28 -4.78 -18.12
CA THR A 37 -9.84 -5.54 -19.29
C THR A 37 -8.34 -5.41 -19.44
N VAL A 38 -7.64 -6.54 -19.44
CA VAL A 38 -6.19 -6.62 -19.66
C VAL A 38 -5.87 -7.68 -20.70
N THR A 39 -4.85 -7.44 -21.51
CA THR A 39 -4.36 -8.43 -22.49
C THR A 39 -2.95 -8.84 -22.10
N LEU A 40 -2.70 -10.15 -22.04
CA LEU A 40 -1.37 -10.68 -21.79
C LEU A 40 -0.44 -10.34 -22.97
N ASP A 41 0.77 -9.91 -22.67
CA ASP A 41 1.83 -9.78 -23.67
C ASP A 41 2.30 -11.18 -24.11
N PRO A 42 2.22 -11.53 -25.42
CA PRO A 42 2.65 -12.83 -25.92
C PRO A 42 4.13 -13.14 -25.69
N ALA A 43 5.00 -12.13 -25.57
CA ALA A 43 6.44 -12.33 -25.38
C ALA A 43 6.79 -12.59 -23.90
N THR A 44 6.06 -11.96 -22.97
CA THR A 44 6.35 -12.04 -21.54
C THR A 44 5.36 -12.88 -20.75
N ASP A 45 4.30 -13.39 -21.39
CA ASP A 45 3.22 -14.16 -20.79
C ASP A 45 2.53 -13.42 -19.63
N SER A 46 2.57 -12.08 -19.63
CA SER A 46 2.17 -11.27 -18.48
C SER A 46 1.41 -9.99 -18.83
N ALA A 47 0.59 -9.53 -17.90
CA ALA A 47 -0.10 -8.25 -17.96
C ALA A 47 0.00 -7.53 -16.61
N ARG A 48 -0.16 -6.21 -16.65
CA ARG A 48 -0.17 -5.37 -15.45
C ARG A 48 -1.54 -4.72 -15.29
N LEU A 49 -2.08 -4.80 -14.08
CA LEU A 49 -3.29 -4.13 -13.67
C LEU A 49 -3.02 -2.63 -13.51
N LYS A 50 -4.08 -1.82 -13.63
CA LYS A 50 -4.02 -0.38 -13.46
C LYS A 50 -3.48 0.01 -12.08
N TYR A 51 -3.92 -0.67 -11.02
CA TYR A 51 -3.48 -0.39 -9.66
C TYR A 51 -2.57 -1.51 -9.10
N PRO A 52 -1.48 -1.16 -8.42
CA PRO A 52 -0.64 -2.11 -7.66
C PRO A 52 -1.27 -2.41 -6.29
N ALA A 53 -0.60 -3.25 -5.47
CA ALA A 53 -1.03 -3.62 -4.12
C ALA A 53 -2.49 -4.09 -4.07
N VAL A 54 -2.75 -5.17 -4.82
CA VAL A 54 -4.09 -5.72 -5.03
C VAL A 54 -4.41 -6.87 -4.09
N ALA A 55 -5.69 -7.05 -3.80
CA ALA A 55 -6.26 -8.14 -3.00
C ALA A 55 -7.57 -8.62 -3.63
N ASN A 56 -8.09 -9.77 -3.18
CA ASN A 56 -9.38 -10.31 -3.63
C ASN A 56 -9.50 -10.41 -5.16
N VAL A 57 -8.39 -10.80 -5.83
CA VAL A 57 -8.30 -10.81 -7.29
C VAL A 57 -9.09 -11.99 -7.86
N VAL A 58 -9.98 -11.68 -8.80
CA VAL A 58 -10.74 -12.64 -9.60
C VAL A 58 -10.40 -12.40 -11.06
N VAL A 59 -9.83 -13.41 -11.71
CA VAL A 59 -9.45 -13.36 -13.13
C VAL A 59 -10.40 -14.24 -13.94
N LYS A 60 -10.96 -13.67 -15.01
CA LYS A 60 -11.83 -14.38 -15.94
C LYS A 60 -11.39 -14.19 -17.38
N SER A 61 -11.87 -15.03 -18.28
CA SER A 61 -11.77 -14.84 -19.73
C SER A 61 -12.42 -13.52 -20.17
N ALA A 62 -12.07 -13.03 -21.36
CA ALA A 62 -12.59 -11.76 -21.90
C ALA A 62 -14.13 -11.70 -21.97
N ASP A 63 -14.79 -12.82 -22.23
CA ASP A 63 -16.25 -12.95 -22.21
C ASP A 63 -16.84 -13.05 -20.78
N GLY A 64 -16.00 -13.27 -19.77
CA GLY A 64 -16.40 -13.46 -18.38
C GLY A 64 -16.94 -14.84 -18.03
N ALA A 65 -16.89 -15.80 -18.98
CA ALA A 65 -17.48 -17.13 -18.81
C ALA A 65 -16.60 -18.08 -17.98
N THR A 66 -15.28 -18.08 -18.22
CA THR A 66 -14.34 -18.96 -17.53
C THR A 66 -13.64 -18.19 -16.41
N ALA A 67 -13.65 -18.73 -15.20
CA ALA A 67 -12.86 -18.21 -14.08
C ALA A 67 -11.55 -19.00 -13.98
N TYR A 68 -10.43 -18.28 -13.91
CA TYR A 68 -9.10 -18.86 -13.79
C TYR A 68 -8.66 -18.89 -12.32
N ILE A 69 -7.86 -19.90 -11.97
CA ILE A 69 -7.44 -20.15 -10.58
C ILE A 69 -5.97 -19.78 -10.40
N ALA A 70 -5.67 -18.93 -9.40
CA ALA A 70 -4.30 -18.59 -9.04
C ALA A 70 -3.53 -19.85 -8.59
N GLY A 71 -2.28 -19.98 -9.03
CA GLY A 71 -1.42 -21.15 -8.79
C GLY A 71 -1.61 -22.29 -9.79
N GLN A 72 -2.75 -22.34 -10.50
CA GLN A 72 -3.03 -23.36 -11.52
C GLN A 72 -2.95 -22.77 -12.94
N ASP A 73 -3.63 -21.66 -13.16
CA ASP A 73 -3.74 -21.00 -14.45
C ASP A 73 -2.80 -19.80 -14.59
N TYR A 74 -2.55 -19.11 -13.48
CA TYR A 74 -1.71 -17.92 -13.44
C TYR A 74 -1.05 -17.73 -12.08
N VAL A 75 0.02 -16.94 -12.03
CA VAL A 75 0.64 -16.41 -10.82
C VAL A 75 0.33 -14.92 -10.73
N LEU A 76 -0.05 -14.48 -9.54
CA LEU A 76 -0.26 -13.07 -9.22
C LEU A 76 0.90 -12.56 -8.38
N ASN A 77 1.53 -11.49 -8.84
CA ASN A 77 2.30 -10.62 -7.98
C ASN A 77 1.39 -9.49 -7.48
N ALA A 78 0.85 -9.67 -6.27
CA ALA A 78 -0.12 -8.76 -5.68
C ALA A 78 0.46 -7.35 -5.43
N VAL A 79 1.74 -7.26 -5.08
CA VAL A 79 2.42 -5.98 -4.82
C VAL A 79 2.49 -5.12 -6.07
N TYR A 80 2.85 -5.70 -7.21
CA TYR A 80 2.96 -4.95 -8.47
C TYR A 80 1.67 -4.94 -9.29
N GLY A 81 0.65 -5.69 -8.89
CA GLY A 81 -0.56 -5.91 -9.70
C GLY A 81 -0.24 -6.61 -11.02
N LYS A 82 0.69 -7.58 -11.01
CA LYS A 82 1.12 -8.28 -12.24
C LYS A 82 0.58 -9.70 -12.28
N ILE A 83 -0.10 -10.04 -13.37
CA ILE A 83 -0.57 -11.39 -13.66
C ILE A 83 0.38 -12.00 -14.68
N THR A 84 0.85 -13.22 -14.42
CA THR A 84 1.66 -14.01 -15.35
C THR A 84 1.00 -15.35 -15.54
N ARG A 85 0.67 -15.74 -16.78
CA ARG A 85 0.07 -17.06 -17.01
C ARG A 85 1.05 -18.18 -16.68
N LEU A 86 0.53 -19.31 -16.24
CA LEU A 86 1.30 -20.54 -16.15
C LEU A 86 1.23 -21.27 -17.48
N LYS A 87 2.37 -21.72 -18.00
CA LYS A 87 2.43 -22.44 -19.29
C LYS A 87 1.66 -23.76 -19.28
N THR A 88 1.52 -24.35 -18.09
CA THR A 88 0.74 -25.57 -17.81
C THR A 88 -0.74 -25.29 -17.57
N GLY A 89 -1.12 -24.01 -17.46
CA GLY A 89 -2.48 -23.57 -17.18
C GLY A 89 -3.35 -23.49 -18.43
N THR A 90 -4.62 -23.11 -18.23
CA THR A 90 -5.63 -23.03 -19.32
C THR A 90 -5.68 -21.66 -20.01
N VAL A 91 -4.95 -20.67 -19.50
CA VAL A 91 -4.89 -19.33 -20.09
C VAL A 91 -4.01 -19.35 -21.33
N ALA A 92 -4.61 -19.04 -22.49
CA ALA A 92 -3.91 -18.98 -23.76
C ALA A 92 -2.87 -17.85 -23.80
N ILE A 93 -1.85 -18.02 -24.64
CA ILE A 93 -0.89 -16.95 -24.94
C ILE A 93 -1.61 -15.76 -25.55
N GLY A 94 -1.28 -14.54 -25.12
CA GLY A 94 -1.92 -13.33 -25.64
C GLY A 94 -3.40 -13.16 -25.25
N ALA A 95 -3.93 -13.96 -24.32
CA ALA A 95 -5.35 -13.92 -23.97
C ALA A 95 -5.78 -12.57 -23.40
N GLY A 96 -6.97 -12.13 -23.79
CA GLY A 96 -7.70 -11.07 -23.11
C GLY A 96 -8.40 -11.60 -21.85
N LEU A 97 -8.29 -10.85 -20.75
CA LEU A 97 -8.80 -11.20 -19.44
C LEU A 97 -9.66 -10.07 -18.89
N LYS A 98 -10.67 -10.43 -18.08
CA LYS A 98 -11.40 -9.50 -17.21
C LYS A 98 -11.00 -9.75 -15.77
N VAL A 99 -10.53 -8.71 -15.10
CA VAL A 99 -9.99 -8.83 -13.74
C VAL A 99 -10.74 -7.91 -12.80
N SER A 100 -11.32 -8.48 -11.75
CA SER A 100 -11.93 -7.73 -10.65
C SER A 100 -11.07 -7.89 -9.40
N TYR A 101 -10.85 -6.80 -8.65
CA TYR A 101 -9.95 -6.81 -7.50
C TYR A 101 -10.16 -5.61 -6.59
N ASP A 102 -9.73 -5.75 -5.33
CA ASP A 102 -9.53 -4.63 -4.42
C ASP A 102 -8.08 -4.13 -4.55
N TYR A 103 -7.84 -2.84 -4.33
CA TYR A 103 -6.49 -2.26 -4.32
C TYR A 103 -6.32 -1.29 -3.16
N ALA A 104 -5.10 -1.22 -2.62
CA ALA A 104 -4.74 -0.21 -1.64
C ALA A 104 -4.83 1.20 -2.25
N ASP A 105 -5.64 2.07 -1.64
CA ASP A 105 -5.91 3.42 -2.12
C ASP A 105 -5.42 4.46 -1.10
N PRO A 106 -4.23 5.05 -1.31
CA PRO A 106 -3.67 6.05 -0.41
C PRO A 106 -4.51 7.32 -0.28
N SER A 107 -5.40 7.62 -1.24
CA SER A 107 -6.25 8.80 -1.18
C SER A 107 -7.31 8.72 -0.08
N LYS A 108 -7.59 7.51 0.43
CA LYS A 108 -8.54 7.28 1.52
C LYS A 108 -7.94 7.49 2.90
N VAL A 109 -6.62 7.64 3.02
CA VAL A 109 -5.96 7.95 4.29
C VAL A 109 -6.38 9.35 4.74
N THR A 110 -6.91 9.46 5.95
CA THR A 110 -7.41 10.71 6.49
C THR A 110 -6.40 11.37 7.44
N ALA A 111 -6.64 12.65 7.77
CA ALA A 111 -5.89 13.34 8.82
C ALA A 111 -5.95 12.59 10.17
N ALA A 112 -7.10 11.95 10.47
CA ALA A 112 -7.30 11.24 11.72
C ALA A 112 -6.42 9.98 11.80
N ASP A 113 -6.22 9.28 10.69
CA ASP A 113 -5.33 8.11 10.63
C ASP A 113 -3.86 8.50 10.87
N ILE A 114 -3.46 9.66 10.34
CA ILE A 114 -2.12 10.24 10.52
C ILE A 114 -1.90 10.69 11.96
N ILE A 115 -2.84 11.44 12.54
CA ILE A 115 -2.79 11.89 13.95
C ILE A 115 -2.81 10.68 14.89
N GLY A 116 -3.68 9.73 14.60
CA GLY A 116 -3.87 8.51 15.36
C GLY A 116 -4.56 8.71 16.71
N ALA A 117 -4.73 7.61 17.42
CA ALA A 117 -5.44 7.55 18.71
C ALA A 117 -4.82 6.48 19.60
N VAL A 118 -5.31 6.38 20.84
CA VAL A 118 -5.15 5.17 21.65
C VAL A 118 -6.33 4.28 21.33
N ASN A 119 -6.08 3.09 20.80
CA ASN A 119 -7.17 2.15 20.48
C ASN A 119 -7.67 1.41 21.73
N ALA A 120 -8.73 0.61 21.58
CA ALA A 120 -9.33 -0.12 22.70
C ALA A 120 -8.37 -1.10 23.41
N ALA A 121 -7.29 -1.53 22.74
CA ALA A 121 -6.25 -2.36 23.32
C ALA A 121 -5.15 -1.56 24.04
N GLY A 122 -5.28 -0.23 24.13
CA GLY A 122 -4.28 0.65 24.73
C GLY A 122 -3.09 0.99 23.81
N ASN A 123 -3.10 0.54 22.55
CA ASN A 123 -2.02 0.81 21.62
C ASN A 123 -2.19 2.19 20.98
N ARG A 124 -1.10 2.95 20.90
CA ARG A 124 -1.04 4.22 20.18
C ARG A 124 -0.87 3.97 18.68
N THR A 125 -1.60 4.72 17.86
CA THR A 125 -1.51 4.70 16.39
C THR A 125 -1.08 6.06 15.85
N GLY A 126 -0.77 6.16 14.56
CA GLY A 126 -0.38 7.41 13.90
C GLY A 126 0.78 8.10 14.61
N ILE A 127 0.78 9.44 14.62
CA ILE A 127 1.78 10.28 15.29
C ILE A 127 1.89 9.96 16.79
N LYS A 128 0.78 9.58 17.45
CA LYS A 128 0.80 9.22 18.88
C LYS A 128 1.73 8.04 19.19
N ALA A 129 1.93 7.12 18.25
CA ALA A 129 2.84 5.98 18.44
C ALA A 129 4.30 6.39 18.66
N LEU A 130 4.69 7.63 18.32
CA LEU A 130 6.05 8.13 18.55
C LEU A 130 6.45 8.14 20.03
N GLN A 131 5.49 8.27 20.96
CA GLN A 131 5.78 8.20 22.40
C GLN A 131 6.28 6.82 22.83
N ASP A 132 5.94 5.76 22.09
CA ASP A 132 6.36 4.41 22.41
C ASP A 132 7.79 4.10 21.91
N THR A 133 8.40 5.01 21.12
CA THR A 133 9.70 4.78 20.47
C THR A 133 10.83 4.58 21.47
N TYR A 134 10.86 5.33 22.57
CA TYR A 134 11.91 5.16 23.58
C TYR A 134 11.85 3.78 24.24
N ASN A 135 10.67 3.34 24.65
CA ASN A 135 10.50 2.03 25.28
C ASN A 135 10.78 0.87 24.30
N LYS A 136 10.53 1.08 22.99
CA LYS A 136 10.73 0.05 21.97
C LYS A 136 12.16 0.01 21.42
N PHE A 137 12.82 1.16 21.29
CA PHE A 137 14.05 1.32 20.52
C PHE A 137 15.18 2.04 21.28
N GLY A 138 14.92 2.57 22.47
CA GLY A 138 15.91 3.26 23.32
C GLY A 138 16.18 4.72 22.95
N PHE A 139 15.41 5.30 22.02
CA PHE A 139 15.54 6.70 21.62
C PHE A 139 14.20 7.30 21.19
N PHE A 140 14.09 8.63 21.30
CA PHE A 140 13.01 9.40 20.69
C PHE A 140 13.42 9.94 19.32
N ALA A 141 12.46 10.06 18.41
CA ALA A 141 12.68 10.72 17.13
C ALA A 141 13.00 12.21 17.35
N LYS A 142 14.06 12.71 16.69
CA LYS A 142 14.49 14.13 16.78
C LYS A 142 14.04 14.99 15.62
N LEU A 143 13.60 14.36 14.54
CA LEU A 143 13.00 15.02 13.37
C LEU A 143 11.68 14.32 13.07
N LEU A 144 10.60 15.09 13.03
CA LEU A 144 9.27 14.60 12.71
C LEU A 144 8.86 15.10 11.33
N ILE A 145 8.44 14.18 10.46
CA ILE A 145 7.90 14.51 9.14
C ILE A 145 6.61 13.73 8.89
N ALA A 146 5.65 14.37 8.23
CA ALA A 146 4.43 13.73 7.70
C ALA A 146 4.34 14.06 6.20
N PRO A 147 5.04 13.30 5.33
CA PRO A 147 5.23 13.66 3.93
C PRO A 147 3.90 13.76 3.17
N GLY A 148 3.60 14.94 2.64
CA GLY A 148 2.34 15.24 1.95
C GLY A 148 1.14 15.54 2.87
N PHE A 149 1.26 15.30 4.18
CA PHE A 149 0.19 15.53 5.16
C PHE A 149 0.47 16.73 6.09
N CYS A 150 1.72 17.19 6.19
CA CYS A 150 2.10 18.34 7.02
C CYS A 150 1.50 19.68 6.58
N THR A 151 0.90 19.77 5.39
CA THR A 151 0.16 20.95 4.92
C THR A 151 -1.26 21.02 5.50
N GLN A 152 -1.73 19.95 6.15
CA GLN A 152 -3.03 19.93 6.80
C GLN A 152 -2.89 20.51 8.22
N ASN A 153 -3.63 21.57 8.53
CA ASN A 153 -3.50 22.31 9.80
C ASN A 153 -3.59 21.41 11.03
N THR A 154 -4.51 20.44 11.03
CA THR A 154 -4.70 19.51 12.16
C THR A 154 -3.52 18.57 12.35
N VAL A 155 -2.92 18.09 11.26
CA VAL A 155 -1.71 17.24 11.30
C VAL A 155 -0.51 18.04 11.76
N ALA A 156 -0.32 19.24 11.21
CA ALA A 156 0.78 20.12 11.58
C ALA A 156 0.75 20.50 13.07
N ALA A 157 -0.45 20.81 13.60
CA ALA A 157 -0.63 21.11 15.01
C ALA A 157 -0.26 19.91 15.91
N GLU A 158 -0.68 18.69 15.55
CA GLU A 158 -0.31 17.50 16.34
C GLU A 158 1.19 17.19 16.23
N MET A 159 1.81 17.41 15.06
CA MET A 159 3.26 17.24 14.92
C MET A 159 4.04 18.20 15.82
N ALA A 160 3.65 19.47 15.91
CA ALA A 160 4.26 20.43 16.82
C ALA A 160 4.09 20.01 18.28
N ALA A 161 2.86 19.65 18.67
CA ALA A 161 2.57 19.17 20.01
C ALA A 161 3.31 17.86 20.36
N MET A 162 3.59 17.01 19.38
CA MET A 162 4.39 15.80 19.58
C MET A 162 5.88 16.12 19.69
N ALA A 163 6.39 17.06 18.90
CA ALA A 163 7.78 17.49 18.97
C ALA A 163 8.13 18.07 20.36
N ASP A 164 7.22 18.83 20.98
CA ASP A 164 7.41 19.35 22.34
C ASP A 164 7.41 18.25 23.43
N LYS A 165 6.88 17.05 23.13
CA LYS A 165 6.75 15.94 24.08
C LYS A 165 7.89 14.92 24.04
N LEU A 166 8.69 14.89 22.96
CA LEU A 166 9.75 13.91 22.70
C LEU A 166 11.15 14.44 23.08
#